data_AF-A0A1H3CYI7-F1
#
_entry.id   AF-A0A1H3CYI7-F1
#
_cell.length_a   1.000
_cell.length_b   1.000
_cell.length_c   1.000
_cell.angle_alpha   90.00
_cell.angle_beta   90.00
_cell.angle_gamma   90.00
#
_symmetry.space_group_name_H-M   'P 1'
#
loop_
_entity.id
_entity.type
_entity.pdbx_description
1 polymer ?
#
loop_
_entity_poly.entity_id
_entity_poly.type
_entity_poly.pdbx_seq_one_letter_code
_entity_poly.pdbx_strand_id
1 'polypeptide(L)'
;MLRSSWPMWVGALVLAVLGAGVLLTSGGAWGITSAFTFWGSKLLQLLGLHPETWEYWQQPVQATSLAGPVLADRTSLTDLGIILGAALAAAAGGAWTFHRRIPLNTAVAAVLGGVFMGIGARLASGCNIGAYLAGIDSWSASGWVWGAAALAGPWPGLRACRMFGLSVPAPRDSAC
;
A
#
# COMPACT_ATOMS: atom_id res chain seq x y z
N MET A 1 -12.52 -5.14 -25.05
CA MET A 1 -12.82 -3.73 -24.76
C MET A 1 -14.07 -3.66 -23.88
N LEU A 2 -13.98 -3.98 -22.59
CA LEU A 2 -15.01 -3.65 -21.60
C LEU A 2 -14.65 -2.30 -20.99
N ARG A 3 -15.11 -1.22 -21.63
CA ARG A 3 -14.83 0.18 -21.24
C ARG A 3 -15.91 0.75 -20.30
N SER A 4 -16.63 -0.09 -19.59
CA SER A 4 -17.63 0.36 -18.62
C SER A 4 -16.96 0.48 -17.26
N SER A 5 -16.86 1.70 -16.73
CA SER A 5 -16.44 1.94 -15.35
C SER A 5 -17.38 1.13 -14.44
N TRP A 6 -16.80 0.17 -13.72
CA TRP A 6 -17.60 -0.70 -12.86
C TRP A 6 -18.32 0.17 -11.82
N PRO A 7 -19.60 -0.13 -11.51
CA PRO A 7 -20.30 0.60 -10.47
C PRO A 7 -19.53 0.54 -9.15
N MET A 8 -19.41 1.67 -8.45
CA MET A 8 -18.61 1.77 -7.22
C MET A 8 -18.98 0.72 -6.16
N TRP A 9 -20.25 0.34 -6.09
CA TRP A 9 -20.73 -0.69 -5.17
C TRP A 9 -20.15 -2.07 -5.48
N VAL A 10 -19.85 -2.38 -6.74
CA VAL A 10 -19.23 -3.67 -7.11
C VAL A 10 -17.79 -3.70 -6.63
N GLY A 11 -17.06 -2.61 -6.81
CA GLY A 11 -15.70 -2.48 -6.28
C GLY A 11 -15.66 -2.63 -4.76
N ALA A 12 -16.58 -1.97 -4.05
CA ALA A 12 -16.72 -2.09 -2.60
C ALA A 12 -17.04 -3.53 -2.17
N LEU A 13 -17.99 -4.20 -2.83
CA LEU A 13 -18.35 -5.58 -2.53
C LEU A 13 -17.19 -6.55 -2.75
N VAL A 14 -16.48 -6.42 -3.88
CA VAL A 14 -15.32 -7.27 -4.19
C VAL A 14 -14.19 -7.05 -3.16
N LEU A 15 -13.90 -5.80 -2.79
CA LEU A 15 -12.91 -5.50 -1.77
C LEU A 15 -13.30 -6.06 -0.40
N ALA A 16 -14.58 -5.98 -0.02
CA ALA A 16 -15.07 -6.55 1.24
C ALA A 16 -14.93 -8.07 1.26
N VAL A 17 -15.29 -8.77 0.17
CA VAL A 17 -15.14 -10.23 0.05
C VAL A 17 -13.67 -10.63 0.09
N LEU A 18 -12.79 -9.92 -0.61
CA LEU A 18 -11.35 -10.17 -0.57
C LEU A 18 -10.77 -9.92 0.82
N GLY A 19 -11.18 -8.83 1.49
CA GLY A 19 -10.77 -8.53 2.86
C GLY A 19 -11.19 -9.61 3.85
N ALA A 20 -12.44 -10.09 3.74
CA ALA A 20 -12.93 -11.23 4.52
C ALA A 20 -12.12 -12.50 4.23
N GLY A 21 -11.81 -12.77 2.95
CA GLY A 21 -10.96 -13.88 2.54
C GLY A 21 -9.57 -13.82 3.18
N VAL A 22 -8.91 -12.66 3.14
CA VAL A 22 -7.60 -12.44 3.77
C VAL A 22 -7.67 -12.62 5.29
N LEU A 23 -8.73 -12.12 5.94
CA LEU A 23 -8.93 -12.30 7.38
C LEU A 23 -9.06 -13.78 7.75
N LEU A 24 -9.81 -14.55 6.95
CA LEU A 24 -10.01 -15.99 7.15
C LEU A 24 -8.73 -16.80 6.89
N THR A 25 -7.93 -16.46 5.89
CA THR A 25 -6.70 -17.20 5.57
C THR A 25 -5.52 -16.82 6.45
N SER A 26 -5.42 -15.54 6.82
CA SER A 26 -4.23 -14.99 7.51
C SER A 26 -4.43 -14.87 9.02
N GLY A 27 -5.69 -14.88 9.50
CA GLY A 27 -6.03 -14.72 10.91
C GLY A 27 -5.85 -13.29 11.45
N GLY A 28 -5.61 -12.32 10.57
CA GLY A 28 -5.33 -10.93 10.92
C GLY A 28 -5.77 -9.95 9.83
N ALA A 29 -5.78 -8.66 10.15
CA ALA A 29 -6.16 -7.61 9.20
C ALA A 29 -5.23 -7.60 7.97
N TRP A 30 -5.79 -7.23 6.81
CA TRP A 30 -5.03 -7.14 5.56
C TRP A 30 -3.93 -6.06 5.67
N GLY A 31 -2.68 -6.53 5.78
CA GLY A 31 -1.48 -5.70 5.88
C GLY A 31 -0.60 -5.80 4.64
N ILE A 32 -0.02 -4.67 4.26
CA ILE A 32 0.86 -4.51 3.07
C ILE A 32 2.26 -4.02 3.51
N THR A 33 2.31 -3.18 4.54
CA THR A 33 3.53 -2.45 4.94
C THR A 33 4.63 -3.33 5.53
N SER A 34 4.27 -4.47 6.11
CA SER A 34 5.23 -5.46 6.64
C SER A 34 6.08 -6.11 5.55
N ALA A 35 5.47 -6.44 4.40
CA ALA A 35 6.16 -7.08 3.29
C ALA A 35 7.26 -6.19 2.71
N PHE A 36 7.00 -4.89 2.53
CA PHE A 36 8.03 -3.94 2.08
C PHE A 36 9.21 -3.83 3.03
N THR A 37 8.95 -3.90 4.34
CA THR A 37 10.02 -3.87 5.36
C THR A 37 10.85 -5.14 5.30
N PHE A 38 10.22 -6.29 5.07
CA PHE A 38 10.88 -7.58 4.91
C PHE A 38 11.68 -7.67 3.59
N TRP A 39 11.17 -7.18 2.47
CA TRP A 39 11.94 -7.13 1.21
C TRP A 39 13.11 -6.16 1.32
N GLY A 40 12.89 -5.01 1.96
CA GLY A 40 13.93 -4.03 2.25
C GLY A 40 15.05 -4.62 3.12
N SER A 41 14.71 -5.33 4.20
CA SER A 41 15.71 -5.97 5.05
C SER A 41 16.47 -7.09 4.33
N LYS A 42 15.81 -7.90 3.50
CA LYS A 42 16.49 -8.91 2.66
C LYS A 42 17.45 -8.28 1.66
N LEU A 43 17.06 -7.17 1.03
CA LEU A 43 17.94 -6.43 0.12
C LEU A 43 19.17 -5.90 0.86
N LEU A 44 18.99 -5.37 2.08
CA LEU A 44 20.09 -4.93 2.93
C LEU A 44 21.00 -6.08 3.36
N GLN A 45 20.46 -7.27 3.64
CA GLN A 45 21.25 -8.49 3.89
C GLN A 45 22.13 -8.86 2.69
N LEU A 46 21.59 -8.76 1.47
CA LEU A 46 22.36 -9.01 0.25
C LEU A 46 23.48 -7.99 0.03
N LEU A 47 23.31 -6.75 0.53
CA LEU A 47 24.34 -5.71 0.52
C LEU A 47 25.36 -5.86 1.68
N GLY A 48 25.24 -6.91 2.51
CA GLY A 48 26.16 -7.19 3.61
C GLY A 48 25.86 -6.44 4.92
N LEU A 49 24.68 -5.85 5.05
CA LEU A 49 24.22 -5.28 6.33
C LEU A 49 23.52 -6.35 7.17
N HIS A 50 23.47 -6.14 8.48
CA HIS A 50 22.91 -7.08 9.46
C HIS A 50 21.60 -6.57 10.08
N PRO A 51 20.49 -6.45 9.33
CA PRO A 51 19.20 -5.98 9.88
C PRO A 51 18.63 -6.92 10.94
N GLU A 52 19.07 -8.17 11.01
CA GLU A 52 18.75 -9.11 12.11
C GLU A 52 19.17 -8.59 13.49
N THR A 53 20.12 -7.66 13.56
CA THR A 53 20.56 -7.06 14.82
C THR A 53 19.67 -5.89 15.27
N TRP A 54 18.79 -5.39 14.39
CA TRP A 54 17.97 -4.22 14.68
C TRP A 54 16.81 -4.58 15.61
N GLU A 55 16.48 -3.67 16.53
CA GLU A 55 15.45 -3.84 17.57
C GLU A 55 14.09 -4.28 17.01
N TYR A 56 13.77 -3.85 15.78
CA TYR A 56 12.57 -4.29 15.06
C TYR A 56 12.52 -5.81 14.81
N TRP A 57 13.64 -6.38 14.36
CA TRP A 57 13.75 -7.80 14.02
C TRP A 57 14.10 -8.70 15.20
N GLN A 58 14.47 -8.13 16.36
CA GLN A 58 14.69 -8.88 17.59
C GLN A 58 13.40 -9.37 18.26
N GLN A 59 12.24 -8.82 17.86
CA GLN A 59 10.95 -9.31 18.36
C GLN A 59 10.67 -10.72 17.81
N PRO A 60 10.29 -11.70 18.66
CA PRO A 60 10.22 -13.11 18.27
C PRO A 60 9.24 -13.39 17.12
N VAL A 61 8.14 -12.62 17.06
CA VAL A 61 7.16 -12.70 15.96
C VAL A 61 7.77 -12.27 14.63
N GLN A 62 8.67 -11.29 14.63
CA GLN A 62 9.25 -10.71 13.43
C GLN A 62 10.54 -11.40 12.99
N ALA A 63 11.36 -11.86 13.95
CA ALA A 63 12.55 -12.69 13.71
C ALA A 63 12.20 -13.94 12.90
N THR A 64 11.07 -14.58 13.21
CA THR A 64 10.62 -15.79 12.53
C THR A 64 10.24 -15.51 11.07
N SER A 65 9.63 -14.36 10.78
CA SER A 65 9.37 -13.90 9.41
C SER A 65 10.66 -13.60 8.65
N LEU A 66 11.69 -13.05 9.29
CA LEU A 66 12.98 -12.76 8.65
C LEU A 66 13.75 -14.03 8.23
N ALA A 67 13.64 -15.10 9.02
CA ALA A 67 14.29 -16.37 8.75
C ALA A 67 13.61 -17.17 7.62
N GLY A 68 12.34 -16.91 7.35
CA GLY A 68 11.57 -17.57 6.29
C GLY A 68 11.88 -17.05 4.87
N PRO A 69 11.59 -17.84 3.82
CA PRO A 69 11.64 -17.38 2.43
C PRO A 69 10.51 -16.37 2.15
N VAL A 70 10.71 -15.49 1.17
CA VAL A 70 9.73 -14.45 0.81
C VAL A 70 8.36 -15.00 0.44
N LEU A 71 8.32 -16.21 -0.11
CA LEU A 71 7.09 -16.89 -0.49
C LEU A 71 6.37 -17.56 0.68
N ALA A 72 6.99 -17.69 1.85
CA ALA A 72 6.34 -18.19 3.06
C ALA A 72 5.64 -17.08 3.86
N ASP A 73 6.00 -15.82 3.61
CA ASP A 73 5.37 -14.68 4.25
C ASP A 73 4.01 -14.37 3.61
N ARG A 74 2.95 -14.44 4.40
CA ARG A 74 1.56 -14.26 3.93
C ARG A 74 1.34 -12.87 3.35
N THR A 75 1.94 -11.84 3.96
CA THR A 75 1.81 -10.45 3.47
C THR A 75 2.54 -10.25 2.15
N SER A 76 3.69 -10.89 1.97
CA SER A 76 4.43 -10.87 0.69
C SER A 76 3.64 -11.57 -0.43
N LEU A 77 2.95 -12.68 -0.14
CA LEU A 77 2.11 -13.36 -1.13
C LEU A 77 0.89 -12.52 -1.54
N THR A 78 0.23 -11.85 -0.58
CA THR A 78 -0.89 -10.96 -0.91
C THR A 78 -0.45 -9.78 -1.77
N ASP A 79 0.73 -9.21 -1.50
CA ASP A 79 1.26 -8.08 -2.27
C ASP A 79 1.66 -8.51 -3.69
N LEU A 80 2.31 -9.67 -3.84
CA LEU A 80 2.57 -10.25 -5.16
C LEU A 80 1.27 -10.52 -5.93
N GLY A 81 0.24 -11.03 -5.25
CA GLY A 81 -1.09 -11.23 -5.81
C GLY A 81 -1.73 -9.92 -6.30
N ILE A 82 -1.61 -8.84 -5.52
CA ILE A 82 -2.09 -7.50 -5.91
C ILE A 82 -1.34 -7.01 -7.15
N ILE A 83 -0.01 -7.10 -7.17
CA ILE A 83 0.82 -6.64 -8.30
C ILE A 83 0.45 -7.40 -9.58
N LEU A 84 0.38 -8.74 -9.51
CA LEU A 84 0.03 -9.58 -10.65
C LEU A 84 -1.42 -9.35 -11.09
N GLY A 85 -2.36 -9.25 -10.15
CA GLY A 85 -3.76 -8.99 -10.42
C GLY A 85 -3.99 -7.64 -11.09
N ALA A 86 -3.32 -6.58 -10.60
CA ALA A 86 -3.37 -5.26 -11.20
C ALA A 86 -2.75 -5.25 -12.60
N ALA A 87 -1.65 -5.98 -12.81
CA ALA A 87 -1.02 -6.10 -14.12
C ALA A 87 -1.93 -6.81 -15.14
N LEU A 88 -2.54 -7.92 -14.76
CA LEU A 88 -3.49 -8.66 -15.59
C LEU A 88 -4.75 -7.83 -15.88
N ALA A 89 -5.28 -7.13 -14.87
CA ALA A 89 -6.43 -6.24 -15.05
C ALA A 89 -6.13 -5.08 -16.01
N ALA A 90 -4.95 -4.46 -15.89
CA ALA A 90 -4.51 -3.39 -16.78
C ALA A 90 -4.31 -3.91 -18.22
N ALA A 91 -3.74 -5.11 -18.39
CA ALA A 91 -3.57 -5.75 -19.69
C ALA A 91 -4.91 -6.11 -20.32
N ALA A 92 -5.82 -6.74 -19.58
CA ALA A 92 -7.16 -7.11 -20.05
C ALA A 92 -8.05 -5.89 -20.36
N GLY A 93 -7.88 -4.81 -19.58
CA GLY A 93 -8.54 -3.53 -19.80
C GLY A 93 -7.95 -2.71 -20.96
N GLY A 94 -6.80 -3.14 -21.53
CA GLY A 94 -6.09 -2.37 -22.56
C GLY A 94 -5.53 -1.04 -22.07
N ALA A 95 -5.41 -0.86 -20.74
CA ALA A 95 -4.86 0.32 -20.09
C ALA A 95 -3.35 0.18 -19.79
N TRP A 96 -2.72 -0.91 -20.23
CA TRP A 96 -1.29 -1.12 -20.08
C TRP A 96 -0.50 -0.10 -20.92
N THR A 97 0.13 0.85 -20.24
CA THR A 97 0.94 1.90 -20.89
C THR A 97 2.35 1.88 -20.33
N PHE A 98 3.35 1.73 -21.20
CA PHE A 98 4.75 1.82 -20.80
C PHE A 98 5.25 3.26 -20.90
N HIS A 99 5.36 3.94 -19.75
CA HIS A 99 5.84 5.31 -19.68
C HIS A 99 7.37 5.34 -19.77
N ARG A 100 7.91 5.58 -20.96
CA ARG A 100 9.36 5.54 -21.23
C ARG A 100 10.12 6.82 -20.82
N ARG A 101 9.41 7.91 -20.52
CA ARG A 101 9.99 9.19 -20.10
C ARG A 101 9.24 9.72 -18.88
N ILE A 102 9.76 9.40 -17.69
CA ILE A 102 9.26 9.97 -16.44
C ILE A 102 10.07 11.25 -16.19
N PRO A 103 9.43 12.44 -16.07
CA PRO A 103 10.17 13.66 -15.79
C PRO A 103 10.75 13.60 -14.37
N LEU A 104 11.94 14.17 -14.19
CA LEU A 104 12.70 14.09 -12.94
C LEU A 104 11.88 14.59 -11.75
N ASN A 105 11.08 15.64 -11.92
CA ASN A 105 10.22 16.18 -10.88
C ASN A 105 9.20 15.15 -10.36
N THR A 106 8.61 14.35 -11.25
CA THR A 106 7.67 13.27 -10.87
C THR A 106 8.41 12.14 -10.17
N ALA A 107 9.61 11.78 -10.63
CA ALA A 107 10.42 10.76 -9.96
C ALA A 107 10.80 11.18 -8.53
N VAL A 108 11.28 12.42 -8.35
CA VAL A 108 11.61 12.97 -7.03
C VAL A 108 10.37 13.04 -6.14
N ALA A 109 9.25 13.52 -6.65
CA ALA A 109 7.99 13.58 -5.91
C ALA A 109 7.50 12.18 -5.48
N ALA A 110 7.64 11.17 -6.35
CA ALA A 110 7.26 9.79 -6.04
C ALA A 110 8.15 9.17 -4.96
N VAL A 111 9.47 9.39 -5.03
CA VAL A 111 10.41 8.89 -4.01
C VAL A 111 10.15 9.56 -2.66
N LEU A 112 10.05 10.89 -2.64
CA LEU A 112 9.77 11.63 -1.40
C LEU A 112 8.40 11.22 -0.82
N GLY A 113 7.37 11.13 -1.66
CA GLY A 113 6.04 10.68 -1.27
C GLY A 113 6.06 9.26 -0.68
N GLY A 114 6.80 8.34 -1.30
CA GLY A 114 6.97 6.98 -0.80
C GLY A 114 7.66 6.92 0.56
N VAL A 115 8.71 7.73 0.78
CA VAL A 115 9.39 7.84 2.08
C VAL A 115 8.43 8.33 3.16
N PHE A 116 7.71 9.42 2.91
CA PHE A 116 6.73 9.95 3.86
C PHE A 116 5.59 8.95 4.15
N MET A 117 5.11 8.25 3.12
CA MET A 117 4.08 7.22 3.26
C MET A 117 4.58 6.04 4.10
N GLY A 118 5.83 5.60 3.91
CA GLY A 118 6.45 4.53 4.71
C GLY A 118 6.63 4.92 6.18
N ILE A 119 7.14 6.13 6.44
CA ILE A 119 7.28 6.67 7.80
C ILE A 119 5.92 6.77 8.48
N GLY A 120 4.93 7.36 7.79
CA GLY A 120 3.57 7.51 8.30
C GLY A 120 2.91 6.17 8.61
N ALA A 121 3.03 5.20 7.71
CA ALA A 121 2.49 3.86 7.91
C ALA A 121 3.09 3.15 9.12
N ARG A 122 4.39 3.37 9.41
CA ARG A 122 5.05 2.80 10.58
C ARG A 122 4.63 3.48 11.88
N LEU A 123 4.56 4.81 11.91
CA LEU A 123 4.07 5.56 13.06
C LEU A 123 2.61 5.23 13.39
N ALA A 124 1.79 5.09 12.36
CA ALA A 124 0.39 4.73 12.49
C ALA A 124 0.14 3.23 12.69
N SER A 125 1.19 2.39 12.62
CA SER A 125 1.09 0.92 12.68
C SER A 125 0.08 0.31 11.72
N GLY A 126 -0.09 0.89 10.52
CA GLY A 126 -1.05 0.39 9.54
C GLY A 126 -1.08 1.17 8.22
N CYS A 127 -1.70 0.57 7.22
CA CYS A 127 -1.94 1.18 5.90
C CYS A 127 -3.42 1.53 5.72
N ASN A 128 -3.77 2.17 4.60
CA ASN A 128 -5.15 2.52 4.29
C ASN A 128 -6.11 1.31 4.31
N ILE A 129 -5.65 0.11 3.97
CA ILE A 129 -6.51 -1.07 4.00
C ILE A 129 -6.58 -1.64 5.43
N GLY A 130 -5.44 -1.82 6.09
CA GLY A 130 -5.39 -2.44 7.42
C GLY A 130 -5.87 -1.55 8.56
N ALA A 131 -5.60 -0.24 8.53
CA ALA A 131 -5.96 0.69 9.61
C ALA A 131 -7.37 1.29 9.42
N TYR A 132 -7.76 1.60 8.18
CA TYR A 132 -9.07 2.20 7.90
C TYR A 132 -10.18 1.15 7.83
N LEU A 133 -10.09 0.18 6.92
CA LEU A 133 -11.17 -0.79 6.70
C LEU A 133 -11.33 -1.67 7.95
N ALA A 134 -10.26 -2.34 8.38
CA ALA A 134 -10.36 -3.20 9.57
C ALA A 134 -10.60 -2.42 10.87
N GLY A 135 -10.11 -1.17 10.97
CA GLY A 135 -10.31 -0.32 12.15
C GLY A 135 -11.74 0.20 12.28
N ILE A 136 -12.39 0.57 11.17
CA ILE A 136 -13.78 1.02 11.16
C ILE A 136 -14.73 -0.16 11.34
N ASP A 137 -14.46 -1.30 10.70
CA ASP A 137 -15.29 -2.51 10.82
C ASP A 137 -15.30 -3.05 12.26
N SER A 138 -14.20 -2.89 12.99
CA SER A 138 -14.07 -3.27 14.42
C SER A 138 -14.57 -2.18 15.39
N TRP A 139 -15.12 -1.07 14.89
CA TRP A 139 -15.54 0.09 15.70
C TRP A 139 -14.43 0.68 16.60
N SER A 140 -13.16 0.51 16.21
CA SER A 140 -12.04 0.99 17.00
C SER A 140 -11.89 2.51 16.92
N ALA A 141 -11.78 3.17 18.07
CA ALA A 141 -11.50 4.61 18.14
C ALA A 141 -10.20 4.99 17.39
N SER A 142 -9.18 4.12 17.40
CA SER A 142 -7.93 4.37 16.68
C SER A 142 -8.12 4.37 15.16
N GLY A 143 -9.04 3.55 14.63
CA GLY A 143 -9.38 3.51 13.21
C GLY A 143 -10.08 4.79 12.74
N TRP A 144 -10.99 5.33 13.55
CA TRP A 144 -11.66 6.60 13.28
C TRP A 144 -10.70 7.79 13.31
N VAL A 145 -9.80 7.85 14.30
CA VAL A 145 -8.76 8.89 14.39
C VAL A 145 -7.80 8.80 13.20
N TRP A 146 -7.39 7.58 12.85
CA TRP A 146 -6.56 7.34 11.67
C TRP A 146 -7.27 7.82 10.39
N GLY A 147 -8.56 7.50 10.23
CA GLY A 147 -9.36 7.92 9.08
C GLY A 147 -9.48 9.43 8.96
N ALA A 148 -9.75 10.14 10.06
CA ALA A 148 -9.80 11.60 10.07
C ALA A 148 -8.45 12.22 9.67
N ALA A 149 -7.35 11.71 10.20
CA ALA A 149 -6.00 12.17 9.85
C ALA A 149 -5.66 11.87 8.38
N ALA A 150 -6.04 10.69 7.88
CA ALA A 150 -5.84 10.29 6.49
C ALA A 150 -6.67 11.12 5.49
N LEU A 151 -7.82 11.64 5.90
CA LEU A 151 -8.63 12.57 5.08
C LEU A 151 -8.05 14.00 5.08
N ALA A 152 -7.44 14.43 6.19
CA ALA A 152 -6.83 15.75 6.29
C ALA A 152 -5.45 15.83 5.62
N GLY A 153 -4.64 14.77 5.72
CA GLY A 153 -3.26 14.71 5.21
C GLY A 153 -3.05 15.01 3.72
N PRO A 154 -3.97 14.62 2.81
CA PRO A 154 -3.85 14.92 1.38
C PRO A 154 -3.92 16.41 1.05
N TRP A 155 -4.53 17.25 1.88
CA TRP A 155 -4.69 18.68 1.61
C TRP A 155 -3.36 19.42 1.42
N PRO A 156 -2.38 19.33 2.35
CA PRO A 156 -1.05 19.85 2.13
C PRO A 156 -0.29 19.09 1.03
N GLY A 157 -0.52 17.79 0.87
CA GLY A 157 0.08 16.98 -0.21
C GLY A 157 -0.29 17.49 -1.61
N LEU A 158 -1.56 17.81 -1.84
CA LEU A 158 -2.04 18.38 -3.10
C LEU A 158 -1.42 19.75 -3.41
N ARG A 159 -1.14 20.57 -2.38
CA ARG A 159 -0.40 21.82 -2.55
C ARG A 159 1.06 21.55 -2.91
N ALA A 160 1.69 20.57 -2.26
CA ALA A 160 3.07 20.17 -2.57
C ALA A 160 3.19 19.61 -4.00
N CYS A 161 2.20 18.87 -4.50
CA CYS A 161 2.17 18.41 -5.90
C CYS A 161 2.27 19.55 -6.92
N ARG A 162 1.65 20.71 -6.63
CA ARG A 162 1.78 21.91 -7.48
C ARG A 162 3.22 22.44 -7.52
N MET A 163 3.96 22.33 -6.41
CA MET A 163 5.36 22.75 -6.35
C MET A 163 6.27 21.89 -7.23
N PHE A 164 5.90 20.61 -7.45
CA PHE A 164 6.61 19.71 -8.35
C PHE A 164 6.10 19.78 -9.81
N GLY A 165 5.18 20.70 -10.11
CA GLY A 165 4.59 20.83 -11.45
C GLY A 165 3.69 19.66 -11.85
N LEU A 166 3.17 18.89 -10.88
CA LEU A 166 2.23 17.82 -11.13
C LEU A 166 0.82 18.37 -11.30
N SER A 167 0.05 17.77 -12.21
CA SER A 167 -1.38 18.08 -12.37
C SER A 167 -2.13 17.70 -11.09
N VAL A 168 -2.80 18.67 -10.48
CA VAL A 168 -3.74 18.42 -9.38
C VAL A 168 -5.12 18.22 -9.99
N PRO A 169 -5.79 17.09 -9.73
CA PRO A 169 -7.15 16.87 -10.23
C PRO A 169 -8.06 18.02 -9.79
N ALA A 170 -8.75 18.64 -10.73
CA ALA A 170 -9.76 19.64 -10.42
C ALA A 170 -10.98 18.95 -9.79
N PRO A 171 -11.75 19.63 -8.91
CA PRO A 171 -13.00 19.10 -8.37
C PRO A 171 -14.06 18.74 -9.44
N ARG A 172 -13.85 19.17 -10.69
CA ARG A 172 -14.67 18.86 -11.87
C ARG A 172 -14.08 17.78 -12.77
N ASP A 173 -12.90 17.25 -12.43
CA ASP A 173 -12.32 16.14 -13.15
C ASP A 173 -13.12 14.90 -12.79
N SER A 174 -14.03 14.53 -13.69
CA SER A 174 -14.70 13.25 -13.67
C SER A 174 -13.65 12.17 -13.93
N ALA A 175 -13.02 11.67 -12.87
CA ALA A 175 -12.37 10.38 -12.93
C ALA A 175 -13.47 9.33 -13.23
N CYS A 176 -13.52 8.90 -14.49
CA CYS A 176 -14.18 7.68 -14.93
C CYS A 176 -13.17 6.54 -14.98
#